data_AF-A0A4S9XEH2-F1
#
_entry.id   AF-A0A4S9XEH2-F1
#
_cell.length_a   1.000
_cell.length_b   1.000
_cell.length_c   1.000
_cell.angle_alpha   90.00
_cell.angle_beta   90.00
_cell.angle_gamma   90.00
#
_symmetry.space_group_name_H-M   'P 1'
#
loop_
_entity.id
_entity.type
_entity.pdbx_description
1 polymer ?
#
loop_
_entity_poly.entity_id
_entity_poly.type
_entity_poly.pdbx_seq_one_letter_code
_entity_poly.pdbx_strand_id
1 'polypeptide(L)'
;MHQHEAAVVLSERHLQEICPAIGIVFALEIWFHLSRLSTENFRIEVNKAPRPDCHTPQHLLHHNSTTSRQNATVLMLARNEDLEEAVDALKSFESQFNNRYHYPVVFLNNEPWNDAFIHKVSGVVSGQAIFDIISPDMWGFPDHLDQDVAKASIKEQGDKGIIHAGQESYHHMCRFYSMNFYDHPAMQPYKWYWRIEPGISFACPIIFDPFVYMSHNKKRYAYAIALQEVGSTVRSLYRAVSDYKDNLHISSSRYWTALVNPSWAPFPIRWLLRLAPYRDINGDEWNLCHFWNNFELADLDFLRQDDHRHMMEHLDKLGGFYSERWGDASVRSFAATLLLKPEEIHHFGDDICYCHGDFCSPGINLLGEKDSCPIVREVEKKEKKGVFNEMCLDRFRKANVI
;
A
#
# COMPACT_ATOMS: atom_id res chain seq x y z
N MET A 1 -28.27 65.49 2.53
CA MET A 1 -28.99 64.21 2.35
C MET A 1 -28.72 63.58 0.98
N HIS A 2 -28.90 64.29 -0.15
CA HIS A 2 -28.74 63.70 -1.49
C HIS A 2 -27.33 63.22 -1.89
N GLN A 3 -26.24 63.78 -1.34
CA GLN A 3 -24.89 63.29 -1.63
C GLN A 3 -24.54 61.97 -0.91
N HIS A 4 -25.19 61.67 0.22
CA HIS A 4 -24.98 60.41 0.94
C HIS A 4 -25.72 59.24 0.27
N GLU A 5 -26.92 59.46 -0.26
CA GLU A 5 -27.67 58.42 -0.99
C GLU A 5 -26.97 58.02 -2.30
N ALA A 6 -26.40 58.97 -3.04
CA ALA A 6 -25.70 58.68 -4.28
C ALA A 6 -24.42 57.83 -4.07
N ALA A 7 -23.69 58.05 -2.97
CA ALA A 7 -22.49 57.28 -2.63
C ALA A 7 -22.84 55.84 -2.19
N VAL A 8 -23.95 55.64 -1.48
CA VAL A 8 -24.43 54.31 -1.08
C VAL A 8 -24.91 53.52 -2.30
N VAL A 9 -25.64 54.14 -3.23
CA VAL A 9 -26.11 53.47 -4.46
C VAL A 9 -24.96 53.13 -5.42
N LEU A 10 -23.94 53.98 -5.53
CA LEU A 10 -22.71 53.67 -6.27
C LEU A 10 -21.91 52.53 -5.63
N SER A 11 -21.84 52.49 -4.30
CA SER A 11 -21.24 51.40 -3.53
C SER A 11 -21.99 50.08 -3.74
N GLU A 12 -23.33 50.09 -3.68
CA GLU A 12 -24.16 48.89 -3.88
C GLU A 12 -24.06 48.35 -5.31
N ARG A 13 -24.01 49.21 -6.34
CA ARG A 13 -23.78 48.78 -7.73
C ARG A 13 -22.38 48.22 -7.93
N HIS A 14 -21.34 48.84 -7.36
CA HIS A 14 -19.99 48.30 -7.38
C HIS A 14 -19.92 46.93 -6.69
N LEU A 15 -20.55 46.76 -5.53
CA LEU A 15 -20.63 45.46 -4.85
C LEU A 15 -21.40 44.41 -5.66
N GLN A 16 -22.47 44.79 -6.36
CA GLN A 16 -23.22 43.90 -7.25
C GLN A 16 -22.42 43.42 -8.47
N GLU A 17 -21.45 44.19 -8.96
CA GLU A 17 -20.56 43.80 -10.07
C GLU A 17 -19.28 43.09 -9.59
N ILE A 18 -18.76 43.46 -8.42
CA ILE A 18 -17.52 42.88 -7.84
C ILE A 18 -17.76 41.47 -7.29
N CYS A 19 -18.88 41.23 -6.60
CA CYS A 19 -19.22 39.90 -6.06
C CYS A 19 -19.24 38.78 -7.11
N PRO A 20 -19.91 38.91 -8.27
CA PRO A 20 -19.87 37.88 -9.31
C PRO A 20 -18.48 37.75 -9.95
N ALA A 21 -17.72 38.84 -10.10
CA ALA A 21 -16.36 38.78 -10.63
C ALA A 21 -15.41 37.98 -9.70
N ILE A 22 -15.47 38.22 -8.39
CA ILE A 22 -14.73 37.44 -7.38
C ILE A 22 -15.17 35.97 -7.40
N GLY A 23 -16.48 35.72 -7.52
CA GLY A 23 -17.01 34.36 -7.65
C GLY A 23 -16.47 33.62 -8.87
N ILE A 24 -16.35 34.29 -10.02
CA ILE A 24 -15.76 33.73 -11.24
C ILE A 24 -14.28 33.43 -11.04
N VAL A 25 -13.52 34.34 -10.42
CA VAL A 25 -12.08 34.11 -10.14
C VAL A 25 -11.88 32.88 -9.25
N PHE A 26 -12.66 32.73 -8.18
CA PHE A 26 -12.59 31.53 -7.34
C PHE A 26 -13.04 30.27 -8.08
N ALA A 27 -14.09 30.35 -8.89
CA ALA A 27 -14.52 29.20 -9.69
C ALA A 27 -13.44 28.76 -10.68
N LEU A 28 -12.76 29.70 -11.34
CA LEU A 28 -11.65 29.42 -12.25
C LEU A 28 -10.42 28.87 -11.52
N GLU A 29 -10.10 29.40 -10.34
CA GLU A 29 -8.98 28.93 -9.53
C GLU A 29 -9.21 27.51 -9.02
N ILE A 30 -10.40 27.23 -8.48
CA ILE A 30 -10.82 25.89 -8.07
C ILE A 30 -10.78 24.95 -9.29
N TRP A 31 -11.34 25.37 -10.42
CA TRP A 31 -11.35 24.55 -11.63
C TRP A 31 -9.93 24.24 -12.13
N PHE A 32 -9.01 25.22 -12.10
CA PHE A 32 -7.61 25.00 -12.47
C PHE A 32 -6.90 24.04 -11.49
N HIS A 33 -7.12 24.22 -10.18
CA HIS A 33 -6.55 23.34 -9.16
C HIS A 33 -7.04 21.90 -9.29
N LEU A 34 -8.35 21.71 -9.44
CA LEU A 34 -8.96 20.39 -9.60
C LEU A 34 -8.59 19.74 -10.93
N SER A 35 -8.49 20.51 -12.03
CA SER A 35 -8.15 19.95 -13.35
C SER A 35 -6.69 19.52 -13.45
N ARG A 36 -5.76 20.20 -12.77
CA ARG A 36 -4.34 19.78 -12.70
C ARG A 36 -4.15 18.40 -12.07
N LEU A 37 -5.03 18.03 -11.14
CA LEU A 37 -4.99 16.76 -10.40
C LEU A 37 -6.05 15.76 -10.91
N SER A 38 -6.86 16.16 -11.90
CA SER A 38 -7.76 15.25 -12.59
C SER A 38 -6.94 14.41 -13.56
N THR A 39 -6.80 13.11 -13.26
CA THR A 39 -6.60 12.14 -14.33
C THR A 39 -7.79 12.28 -15.27
N GLU A 40 -7.58 12.47 -16.58
CA GLU A 40 -8.68 12.59 -17.54
C GLU A 40 -9.75 11.52 -17.27
N ASN A 41 -11.02 11.90 -17.32
CA ASN A 41 -12.16 10.98 -17.21
C ASN A 41 -12.21 10.10 -18.47
N PHE A 42 -11.22 9.24 -18.66
CA PHE A 42 -11.38 8.10 -19.52
C PHE A 42 -12.46 7.23 -18.88
N ARG A 43 -13.59 7.12 -19.59
CA ARG A 43 -14.46 5.95 -19.43
C ARG A 43 -13.64 4.77 -19.90
N ILE A 44 -12.87 4.20 -18.97
CA ILE A 44 -12.45 2.82 -19.10
C ILE A 44 -13.77 2.05 -19.05
N GLU A 45 -14.21 1.52 -20.19
CA GLU A 45 -15.10 0.37 -20.16
C GLU A 45 -14.30 -0.69 -19.40
N VAL A 46 -14.56 -0.78 -18.10
CA VAL A 46 -14.21 -1.95 -17.32
C VAL A 46 -15.11 -3.03 -17.90
N ASN A 47 -14.67 -3.63 -19.00
CA ASN A 47 -15.20 -4.89 -19.47
C ASN A 47 -15.24 -5.77 -18.23
N LYS A 48 -16.42 -6.31 -17.92
CA LYS A 48 -16.65 -7.25 -16.82
C LYS A 48 -15.38 -8.08 -16.66
N ALA A 49 -14.73 -7.94 -15.50
CA ALA A 49 -13.65 -8.83 -15.15
C ALA A 49 -14.15 -10.24 -15.47
N PRO A 50 -13.45 -11.01 -16.33
CA PRO A 50 -13.83 -12.39 -16.58
C PRO A 50 -14.04 -13.03 -15.21
N ARG A 51 -15.18 -13.70 -15.05
CA ARG A 51 -15.52 -14.44 -13.85
C ARG A 51 -14.26 -15.17 -13.37
N PRO A 52 -13.86 -15.07 -12.09
CA PRO A 52 -12.95 -16.05 -11.55
C PRO A 52 -13.77 -17.33 -11.29
N ASP A 53 -14.25 -17.98 -12.35
CA ASP A 53 -14.07 -19.44 -12.30
C ASP A 53 -12.54 -19.63 -12.41
N CYS A 54 -11.97 -20.69 -11.84
CA CYS A 54 -10.53 -20.99 -11.92
C CYS A 54 -10.06 -21.28 -13.37
N HIS A 55 -10.31 -20.36 -14.30
CA HIS A 55 -9.98 -20.45 -15.71
C HIS A 55 -8.52 -20.09 -15.87
N THR A 56 -7.74 -21.11 -16.17
CA THR A 56 -6.45 -21.03 -16.86
C THR A 56 -6.46 -19.86 -17.85
N PRO A 57 -5.72 -18.76 -17.61
CA PRO A 57 -5.68 -17.68 -18.59
C PRO A 57 -5.04 -18.24 -19.85
N GLN A 58 -5.79 -18.31 -20.96
CA GLN A 58 -5.31 -18.83 -22.25
C GLN A 58 -4.09 -18.06 -22.77
N HIS A 59 -3.82 -16.87 -22.23
CA HIS A 59 -2.67 -16.01 -22.54
C HIS A 59 -1.48 -16.15 -21.58
N LEU A 60 -1.64 -16.78 -20.41
CA LEU A 60 -0.52 -17.07 -19.51
C LEU A 60 0.09 -18.39 -19.95
N LEU A 61 1.00 -18.24 -20.91
CA LEU A 61 1.95 -19.22 -21.44
C LEU A 61 1.87 -20.60 -20.76
N HIS A 62 1.45 -21.60 -21.53
CA HIS A 62 1.78 -22.99 -21.25
C HIS A 62 3.22 -23.06 -20.76
N HIS A 63 3.42 -23.70 -19.62
CA HIS A 63 4.72 -23.96 -19.02
C HIS A 63 5.58 -24.76 -20.01
N ASN A 64 6.22 -24.07 -20.96
CA ASN A 64 7.32 -24.65 -21.71
C ASN A 64 8.40 -24.92 -20.67
N SER A 65 8.83 -26.17 -20.54
CA SER A 65 9.83 -26.61 -19.57
C SER A 65 11.24 -26.00 -19.79
N THR A 66 11.33 -24.91 -20.56
CA THR A 66 12.54 -24.23 -21.00
C THR A 66 12.74 -22.85 -20.37
N THR A 67 11.73 -22.26 -19.69
CA THR A 67 11.93 -21.01 -18.94
C THR A 67 12.58 -21.29 -17.59
N SER A 68 13.81 -20.81 -17.41
CA SER A 68 14.53 -20.89 -16.13
C SER A 68 13.82 -20.04 -15.06
N ARG A 69 13.67 -20.60 -13.85
CA ARG A 69 13.20 -19.86 -12.67
C ARG A 69 14.03 -18.61 -12.41
N GLN A 70 13.41 -17.59 -11.83
CA GLN A 70 14.12 -16.39 -11.40
C GLN A 70 14.89 -16.64 -10.11
N ASN A 71 15.88 -15.79 -9.83
CA ASN A 71 16.52 -15.75 -8.51
C ASN A 71 15.56 -15.09 -7.50
N ALA A 72 14.73 -15.90 -6.84
CA ALA A 72 13.63 -15.44 -6.01
C ALA A 72 13.45 -16.29 -4.76
N THR A 73 12.84 -15.70 -3.74
CA THR A 73 12.40 -16.39 -2.52
C THR A 73 10.99 -15.97 -2.13
N VAL A 74 10.34 -16.80 -1.33
CA VAL A 74 9.19 -16.41 -0.52
C VAL A 74 9.72 -15.95 0.84
N LEU A 75 9.09 -14.93 1.44
CA LEU A 75 9.45 -14.41 2.76
C LEU A 75 8.23 -14.46 3.67
N MET A 76 8.43 -14.99 4.87
CA MET A 76 7.47 -14.93 5.97
C MET A 76 8.17 -14.43 7.24
N LEU A 77 7.73 -13.29 7.76
CA LEU A 77 8.02 -12.87 9.13
C LEU A 77 6.94 -13.46 10.03
N ALA A 78 7.33 -14.30 10.99
CA ALA A 78 6.40 -14.95 11.90
C ALA A 78 7.03 -15.11 13.28
N ARG A 79 6.20 -15.23 14.31
CA ARG A 79 6.63 -15.62 15.65
C ARG A 79 6.43 -17.12 15.85
N ASN A 80 7.03 -17.65 16.89
CA ASN A 80 6.86 -19.06 17.26
C ASN A 80 5.39 -19.40 17.57
N GLU A 81 4.62 -18.44 18.09
CA GLU A 81 3.20 -18.59 18.43
C GLU A 81 2.29 -18.61 17.20
N ASP A 82 2.75 -18.09 16.06
CA ASP A 82 1.98 -18.04 14.81
C ASP A 82 2.03 -19.38 14.03
N LEU A 83 2.58 -20.44 14.65
CA LEU A 83 2.87 -21.74 14.00
C LEU A 83 1.69 -22.34 13.24
N GLU A 84 0.51 -22.43 13.87
CA GLU A 84 -0.63 -23.09 13.22
C GLU A 84 -1.13 -22.26 12.02
N GLU A 85 -1.20 -20.93 12.17
CA GLU A 85 -1.59 -20.02 11.09
C GLU A 85 -0.56 -20.00 9.94
N ALA A 86 0.73 -20.09 10.25
CA ALA A 86 1.80 -20.20 9.27
C ALA A 86 1.73 -21.52 8.49
N VAL A 87 1.49 -22.63 9.19
CA VAL A 87 1.34 -23.96 8.56
C VAL A 87 0.14 -23.99 7.61
N ASP A 88 -1.00 -23.42 8.00
CA ASP A 88 -2.19 -23.41 7.15
C ASP A 88 -2.03 -22.49 5.93
N ALA A 89 -1.41 -21.32 6.11
CA ALA A 89 -1.01 -20.44 5.01
C ALA A 89 -0.09 -21.15 4.01
N LEU A 90 0.95 -21.85 4.50
CA LEU A 90 1.90 -22.58 3.66
C LEU A 90 1.25 -23.75 2.93
N LYS A 91 0.36 -24.53 3.57
CA LYS A 91 -0.38 -25.59 2.87
C LYS A 91 -1.19 -25.03 1.70
N SER A 92 -1.85 -23.89 1.92
CA SER A 92 -2.60 -23.21 0.87
C SER A 92 -1.68 -22.77 -0.27
N PHE A 93 -0.58 -22.09 0.06
CA PHE A 93 0.42 -21.60 -0.90
C PHE A 93 1.08 -22.73 -1.70
N GLU A 94 1.50 -23.81 -1.04
CA GLU A 94 2.13 -24.98 -1.65
C GLU A 94 1.14 -25.70 -2.58
N SER A 95 -0.10 -25.91 -2.14
CA SER A 95 -1.16 -26.55 -2.92
C SER A 95 -1.50 -25.77 -4.20
N GLN A 96 -1.60 -24.43 -4.11
CA GLN A 96 -1.98 -23.61 -5.25
C GLN A 96 -0.81 -23.23 -6.16
N PHE A 97 0.42 -23.17 -5.66
CA PHE A 97 1.56 -22.64 -6.40
C PHE A 97 2.86 -23.44 -6.19
N ASN A 98 3.42 -23.40 -4.99
CA ASN A 98 4.85 -23.65 -4.83
C ASN A 98 5.26 -25.11 -4.98
N ASN A 99 4.34 -26.07 -4.80
CA ASN A 99 4.61 -27.49 -5.07
C ASN A 99 4.90 -27.77 -6.57
N ARG A 100 4.65 -26.80 -7.46
CA ARG A 100 5.04 -26.87 -8.87
C ARG A 100 6.42 -26.24 -9.14
N TYR A 101 6.79 -25.19 -8.42
CA TYR A 101 7.93 -24.34 -8.75
C TYR A 101 9.12 -24.51 -7.80
N HIS A 102 8.87 -24.90 -6.56
CA HIS A 102 9.85 -25.18 -5.51
C HIS A 102 10.79 -24.00 -5.22
N TYR A 103 10.24 -22.79 -5.12
CA TYR A 103 11.01 -21.64 -4.62
C TYR A 103 11.33 -21.82 -3.12
N PRO A 104 12.50 -21.36 -2.66
CA PRO A 104 12.84 -21.36 -1.24
C PRO A 104 11.89 -20.45 -0.46
N VAL A 105 11.72 -20.77 0.83
CA VAL A 105 10.93 -19.96 1.77
C VAL A 105 11.85 -19.56 2.93
N VAL A 106 12.04 -18.26 3.09
CA VAL A 106 12.80 -17.65 4.19
C VAL A 106 11.83 -17.27 5.30
N PHE A 107 12.12 -17.76 6.50
CA PHE A 107 11.43 -17.44 7.73
C PHE A 107 12.32 -16.55 8.58
N LEU A 108 11.83 -15.37 8.91
CA LEU A 108 12.49 -14.42 9.83
C LEU A 108 11.67 -14.28 11.10
N ASN A 109 12.37 -14.12 12.23
CA ASN A 109 11.79 -13.86 13.55
C ASN A 109 12.76 -12.99 14.35
N ASN A 110 12.25 -12.13 15.23
CA ASN A 110 13.07 -11.36 16.17
C ASN A 110 13.50 -12.18 17.41
N GLU A 111 13.06 -13.43 17.51
CA GLU A 111 13.43 -14.39 18.55
C GLU A 111 13.96 -15.70 17.94
N PRO A 112 14.72 -16.51 18.71
CA PRO A 112 15.12 -17.84 18.26
C PRO A 112 13.93 -18.74 17.91
N TRP A 113 14.06 -19.47 16.81
CA TRP A 113 13.08 -20.45 16.37
C TRP A 113 13.06 -21.67 17.29
N ASN A 114 11.86 -22.14 17.64
CA ASN A 114 11.71 -23.41 18.34
C ASN A 114 11.74 -24.60 17.35
N ASP A 115 12.17 -25.76 17.85
CA ASP A 115 12.27 -26.98 17.04
C ASP A 115 10.92 -27.41 16.43
N ALA A 116 9.82 -27.15 17.14
CA ALA A 116 8.48 -27.49 16.69
C ALA A 116 8.09 -26.70 15.42
N PHE A 117 8.42 -25.42 15.36
CA PHE A 117 8.17 -24.53 14.23
C PHE A 117 8.99 -24.99 13.04
N ILE A 118 10.31 -25.13 13.21
CA ILE A 118 11.23 -25.60 12.16
C ILE A 118 10.74 -26.93 11.60
N HIS A 119 10.44 -27.91 12.46
CA HIS A 119 10.03 -29.25 12.05
C HIS A 119 8.69 -29.24 11.28
N LYS A 120 7.65 -28.59 11.80
CA LYS A 120 6.33 -28.57 11.15
C LYS A 120 6.37 -27.84 9.81
N VAL A 121 6.99 -26.66 9.77
CA VAL A 121 7.05 -25.83 8.57
C VAL A 121 7.92 -26.47 7.49
N SER A 122 9.08 -27.03 7.85
CA SER A 122 9.93 -27.76 6.90
C SER A 122 9.24 -28.99 6.30
N GLY A 123 8.28 -29.58 7.02
CA GLY A 123 7.47 -30.69 6.50
C GLY A 123 6.39 -30.29 5.49
N VAL A 124 6.07 -28.99 5.37
CA VAL A 124 5.08 -28.45 4.43
C VAL A 124 5.76 -27.85 3.19
N VAL A 125 6.86 -27.12 3.38
CA VAL A 125 7.58 -26.44 2.30
C VAL A 125 8.16 -27.46 1.32
N SER A 126 7.81 -27.34 0.04
CA SER A 126 8.31 -28.26 -1.00
C SER A 126 9.70 -27.86 -1.54
N GLY A 127 10.08 -26.58 -1.39
CA GLY A 127 11.40 -26.06 -1.68
C GLY A 127 12.36 -26.16 -0.49
N GLN A 128 13.33 -25.24 -0.41
CA GLN A 128 14.21 -25.12 0.75
C GLN A 128 13.56 -24.21 1.81
N ALA A 129 13.42 -24.71 3.05
CA ALA A 129 13.07 -23.87 4.19
C ALA A 129 14.35 -23.29 4.82
N ILE A 130 14.41 -21.97 4.96
CA ILE A 130 15.55 -21.23 5.51
C ILE A 130 15.05 -20.46 6.73
N PHE A 131 15.68 -20.66 7.88
CA PHE A 131 15.32 -20.00 9.13
C PHE A 131 16.46 -19.11 9.58
N ASP A 132 16.15 -17.85 9.87
CA ASP A 132 17.14 -16.91 10.39
C ASP A 132 16.50 -15.97 11.41
N ILE A 133 17.35 -15.32 12.21
CA ILE A 133 16.93 -14.45 13.32
C ILE A 133 17.33 -13.02 12.97
N ILE A 134 16.38 -12.09 13.12
CA ILE A 134 16.61 -10.67 12.91
C ILE A 134 17.54 -10.16 14.00
N SER A 135 18.63 -9.55 13.58
CA SER A 135 19.61 -9.00 14.51
C SER A 135 19.05 -7.78 15.26
N PRO A 136 19.47 -7.54 16.52
CA PRO A 136 18.98 -6.41 17.31
C PRO A 136 19.25 -5.02 16.70
N ASP A 137 20.22 -4.89 15.79
CA ASP A 137 20.47 -3.64 15.05
C ASP A 137 19.44 -3.37 13.94
N MET A 138 18.75 -4.42 13.46
CA MET A 138 17.66 -4.30 12.48
C MET A 138 16.26 -4.27 13.13
N TRP A 139 16.15 -4.68 14.40
CA TRP A 139 14.89 -4.76 15.14
C TRP A 139 14.96 -4.03 16.48
N GLY A 140 14.22 -2.93 16.59
CA GLY A 140 14.19 -2.13 17.81
C GLY A 140 14.12 -0.64 17.52
N PHE A 141 14.24 0.16 18.59
CA PHE A 141 14.34 1.62 18.48
C PHE A 141 15.69 2.01 17.87
N PRO A 142 15.71 2.88 16.84
CA PRO A 142 16.95 3.40 16.30
C PRO A 142 17.64 4.35 17.28
N ASP A 143 18.96 4.46 17.18
CA ASP A 143 19.82 5.21 18.12
C ASP A 143 19.49 6.71 18.22
N HIS A 144 18.91 7.31 17.18
CA HIS A 144 18.54 8.73 17.18
C HIS A 144 17.24 9.03 17.94
N LEU A 145 16.51 8.01 18.38
CA LEU A 145 15.25 8.19 19.12
C LEU A 145 15.44 7.98 20.62
N ASP A 146 14.80 8.85 21.39
CA ASP A 146 14.61 8.65 22.82
C ASP A 146 13.57 7.54 23.03
N GLN A 147 14.03 6.41 23.58
CA GLN A 147 13.19 5.23 23.78
C GLN A 147 12.07 5.46 24.78
N ASP A 148 12.27 6.30 25.81
CA ASP A 148 11.25 6.56 26.82
C ASP A 148 10.13 7.43 26.23
N VAL A 149 10.49 8.40 25.40
CA VAL A 149 9.52 9.21 24.65
C VAL A 149 8.73 8.35 23.66
N ALA A 150 9.42 7.46 22.91
CA ALA A 150 8.77 6.55 21.98
C ALA A 150 7.78 5.61 22.69
N LYS A 151 8.20 4.99 23.80
CA LYS A 151 7.35 4.10 24.61
C LYS A 151 6.15 4.84 25.22
N ALA A 152 6.35 6.08 25.68
CA ALA A 152 5.25 6.91 26.18
C ALA A 152 4.23 7.21 25.07
N SER A 153 4.70 7.49 23.85
CA SER A 153 3.83 7.72 22.69
C SER A 153 3.04 6.47 22.30
N ILE A 154 3.69 5.30 22.20
CA ILE A 154 3.03 4.01 21.95
C ILE A 154 1.94 3.76 22.99
N LYS A 155 2.26 3.98 24.27
CA LYS A 155 1.28 3.83 25.35
C LYS A 155 0.08 4.78 25.17
N GLU A 156 0.33 6.05 24.87
CA GLU A 156 -0.73 7.04 24.64
C GLU A 156 -1.64 6.66 23.45
N GLN A 157 -1.04 6.16 22.35
CA GLN A 157 -1.78 5.70 21.19
C GLN A 157 -2.64 4.47 21.50
N GLY A 158 -2.11 3.53 22.29
CA GLY A 158 -2.85 2.39 22.83
C GLY A 158 -4.02 2.81 23.72
N ASP A 159 -3.80 3.77 24.63
CA ASP A 159 -4.84 4.32 25.52
C ASP A 159 -5.96 5.02 24.73
N LYS A 160 -5.64 5.58 23.55
CA LYS A 160 -6.60 6.16 22.60
C LYS A 160 -7.37 5.13 21.77
N GLY A 161 -7.05 3.84 21.91
CA GLY A 161 -7.70 2.75 21.17
C GLY A 161 -7.32 2.70 19.70
N ILE A 162 -6.16 3.24 19.31
CA ILE A 162 -5.66 3.14 17.93
C ILE A 162 -5.19 1.70 17.70
N ILE A 163 -5.69 1.08 16.62
CA ILE A 163 -5.44 -0.32 16.29
C ILE A 163 -3.94 -0.63 16.21
N HIS A 164 -3.50 -1.66 16.95
CA HIS A 164 -2.11 -2.10 17.14
C HIS A 164 -1.10 -1.06 17.66
N ALA A 165 -1.48 0.21 17.84
CA ALA A 165 -0.55 1.28 18.18
C ALA A 165 -0.08 1.28 19.65
N GLY A 166 -0.63 0.40 20.49
CA GLY A 166 -0.11 0.11 21.83
C GLY A 166 0.91 -1.03 21.88
N GLN A 167 1.25 -1.65 20.75
CA GLN A 167 2.08 -2.84 20.66
C GLN A 167 3.48 -2.48 20.13
N GLU A 168 4.47 -2.34 21.01
CA GLU A 168 5.86 -1.97 20.64
C GLU A 168 6.44 -2.83 19.50
N SER A 169 6.24 -4.15 19.55
CA SER A 169 6.68 -5.08 18.51
C SER A 169 6.03 -4.83 17.15
N TYR A 170 4.81 -4.28 17.11
CA TYR A 170 4.14 -3.92 15.87
C TYR A 170 4.80 -2.70 15.20
N HIS A 171 5.24 -1.72 15.99
CA HIS A 171 6.00 -0.57 15.48
C HIS A 171 7.37 -1.03 14.93
N HIS A 172 8.07 -1.94 15.62
CA HIS A 172 9.30 -2.54 15.12
C HIS A 172 9.08 -3.30 13.81
N MET A 173 7.99 -4.07 13.71
CA MET A 173 7.62 -4.79 12.49
C MET A 173 7.40 -3.83 11.30
N CYS A 174 6.60 -2.78 11.48
CA CYS A 174 6.35 -1.81 10.41
C CYS A 174 7.63 -1.09 9.97
N ARG A 175 8.52 -0.74 10.91
CA ARG A 175 9.82 -0.16 10.57
C ARG A 175 10.71 -1.17 9.81
N PHE A 176 10.82 -2.40 10.31
CA PHE A 176 11.64 -3.46 9.73
C PHE A 176 11.23 -3.78 8.28
N TYR A 177 9.93 -3.96 8.03
CA TYR A 177 9.41 -4.20 6.68
C TYR A 177 9.52 -2.98 5.78
N SER A 178 9.59 -1.75 6.31
CA SER A 178 9.81 -0.56 5.50
C SER A 178 11.26 -0.48 5.01
N MET A 179 12.24 -0.81 5.86
CA MET A 179 13.63 -0.38 5.65
C MET A 179 14.74 -1.44 5.73
N ASN A 180 14.58 -2.50 6.54
CA ASN A 180 15.73 -3.33 6.91
C ASN A 180 15.67 -4.75 6.34
N PHE A 181 14.48 -5.30 6.13
CA PHE A 181 14.34 -6.71 5.77
C PHE A 181 15.09 -7.10 4.47
N TYR A 182 15.14 -6.20 3.48
CA TYR A 182 15.83 -6.45 2.21
C TYR A 182 17.36 -6.45 2.34
N ASP A 183 17.89 -5.98 3.46
CA ASP A 183 19.31 -6.03 3.80
C ASP A 183 19.71 -7.22 4.67
N HIS A 184 18.71 -7.93 5.21
CA HIS A 184 18.93 -9.10 6.03
C HIS A 184 19.82 -10.14 5.29
N PRO A 185 20.81 -10.78 5.95
CA PRO A 185 21.72 -11.73 5.30
C PRO A 185 21.01 -12.83 4.49
N ALA A 186 19.94 -13.41 5.05
CA ALA A 186 19.11 -14.41 4.35
C ALA A 186 18.42 -13.88 3.07
N MET A 187 18.26 -12.57 2.91
CA MET A 187 17.63 -11.94 1.75
C MET A 187 18.64 -11.48 0.68
N GLN A 188 19.92 -11.32 1.03
CA GLN A 188 20.97 -10.85 0.13
C GLN A 188 21.13 -11.69 -1.16
N PRO A 189 21.00 -13.03 -1.13
CA PRO A 189 21.18 -13.84 -2.33
C PRO A 189 20.11 -13.59 -3.40
N TYR A 190 18.96 -13.04 -3.05
CA TYR A 190 17.78 -13.00 -3.93
C TYR A 190 17.62 -11.66 -4.64
N LYS A 191 17.08 -11.73 -5.86
CA LYS A 191 16.65 -10.56 -6.64
C LYS A 191 15.17 -10.26 -6.41
N TRP A 192 14.33 -11.29 -6.34
CA TRP A 192 12.90 -11.12 -6.13
C TRP A 192 12.48 -11.70 -4.79
N TYR A 193 11.43 -11.14 -4.21
CA TYR A 193 10.77 -11.77 -3.10
C TYR A 193 9.25 -11.70 -3.23
N TRP A 194 8.57 -12.68 -2.63
CA TRP A 194 7.13 -12.65 -2.41
C TRP A 194 6.85 -12.76 -0.91
N ARG A 195 6.35 -11.68 -0.31
CA ARG A 195 5.85 -11.67 1.06
C ARG A 195 4.53 -12.43 1.17
N ILE A 196 4.50 -13.34 2.14
CA ILE A 196 3.29 -13.98 2.65
C ILE A 196 3.28 -13.90 4.16
N GLU A 197 2.11 -13.91 4.78
CA GLU A 197 1.94 -13.82 6.23
C GLU A 197 1.21 -15.06 6.78
N PRO A 198 1.34 -15.37 8.07
CA PRO A 198 0.41 -16.26 8.74
C PRO A 198 -1.05 -15.79 8.52
N GLY A 199 -1.99 -16.74 8.42
CA GLY A 199 -3.43 -16.43 8.31
C GLY A 199 -3.94 -16.06 6.92
N ILE A 200 -3.11 -16.22 5.88
CA ILE A 200 -3.53 -16.05 4.48
C ILE A 200 -4.12 -17.33 3.88
N SER A 201 -4.80 -17.19 2.74
CA SER A 201 -5.13 -18.33 1.87
C SER A 201 -5.16 -17.93 0.39
N PHE A 202 -4.94 -18.92 -0.46
CA PHE A 202 -5.10 -18.86 -1.91
C PHE A 202 -6.25 -19.79 -2.32
N ALA A 203 -7.24 -19.25 -3.03
CA ALA A 203 -8.44 -20.00 -3.40
C ALA A 203 -8.35 -20.70 -4.76
N CYS A 204 -7.44 -20.27 -5.64
CA CYS A 204 -7.33 -20.74 -7.01
C CYS A 204 -5.91 -21.23 -7.34
N PRO A 205 -5.76 -22.25 -8.21
CA PRO A 205 -4.43 -22.69 -8.67
C PRO A 205 -3.70 -21.61 -9.47
N ILE A 206 -2.46 -21.32 -9.09
CA ILE A 206 -1.57 -20.37 -9.76
C ILE A 206 -0.68 -21.16 -10.73
N ILE A 207 -1.12 -21.25 -11.97
CA ILE A 207 -0.55 -22.16 -12.98
C ILE A 207 0.60 -21.55 -13.80
N PHE A 208 1.00 -20.32 -13.51
CA PHE A 208 2.12 -19.60 -14.10
C PHE A 208 3.14 -19.24 -13.01
N ASP A 209 4.34 -18.83 -13.39
CA ASP A 209 5.37 -18.36 -12.45
C ASP A 209 5.31 -16.82 -12.35
N PRO A 210 4.82 -16.24 -11.24
CA PRO A 210 4.73 -14.79 -11.07
C PRO A 210 6.08 -14.08 -11.11
N PHE A 211 7.17 -14.71 -10.65
CA PHE A 211 8.49 -14.10 -10.70
C PHE A 211 8.98 -13.99 -12.15
N VAL A 212 8.79 -15.04 -12.95
CA VAL A 212 9.09 -15.01 -14.38
C VAL A 212 8.23 -13.97 -15.09
N TYR A 213 6.92 -13.89 -14.76
CA TYR A 213 6.03 -12.86 -15.31
C TYR A 213 6.56 -11.45 -15.01
N MET A 214 6.89 -11.15 -13.76
CA MET A 214 7.38 -9.84 -13.33
C MET A 214 8.65 -9.46 -14.07
N SER A 215 9.62 -10.37 -14.14
CA SER A 215 10.89 -10.18 -14.84
C SER A 215 10.69 -9.94 -16.35
N HIS A 216 9.95 -10.81 -17.05
CA HIS A 216 9.71 -10.69 -18.49
C HIS A 216 8.94 -9.43 -18.88
N ASN A 217 7.98 -9.00 -18.05
CA ASN A 217 7.15 -7.82 -18.30
C ASN A 217 7.73 -6.55 -17.68
N LYS A 218 8.99 -6.57 -17.20
CA LYS A 218 9.70 -5.42 -16.62
C LYS A 218 8.91 -4.75 -15.49
N LYS A 219 8.19 -5.55 -14.71
CA LYS A 219 7.51 -5.10 -13.49
C LYS A 219 8.51 -5.13 -12.35
N ARG A 220 8.36 -4.25 -11.37
CA ARG A 220 9.24 -4.15 -10.19
C ARG A 220 8.49 -4.25 -8.87
N TYR A 221 7.18 -4.06 -8.88
CA TYR A 221 6.31 -4.18 -7.70
C TYR A 221 4.95 -4.72 -8.09
N ALA A 222 4.36 -5.57 -7.26
CA ALA A 222 3.01 -6.07 -7.45
C ALA A 222 2.24 -6.25 -6.15
N TYR A 223 0.94 -6.02 -6.25
CA TYR A 223 -0.03 -6.11 -5.16
C TYR A 223 -1.27 -6.89 -5.61
N ALA A 224 -1.99 -7.49 -4.66
CA ALA A 224 -3.26 -8.17 -4.93
C ALA A 224 -4.48 -7.36 -4.46
N ILE A 225 -4.35 -6.65 -3.34
CA ILE A 225 -5.42 -5.90 -2.69
C ILE A 225 -4.97 -4.45 -2.45
N ALA A 226 -5.90 -3.51 -2.56
CA ALA A 226 -5.71 -2.11 -2.21
C ALA A 226 -6.79 -1.67 -1.21
N LEU A 227 -6.39 -1.01 -0.12
CA LEU A 227 -7.26 -0.62 1.00
C LEU A 227 -7.06 0.86 1.36
N GLN A 228 -8.00 1.40 2.13
CA GLN A 228 -7.81 2.66 2.84
C GLN A 228 -7.15 2.40 4.20
N GLU A 229 -6.16 3.21 4.54
CA GLU A 229 -5.52 3.27 5.85
C GLU A 229 -6.44 3.93 6.87
N VAL A 230 -6.21 3.63 8.15
CA VAL A 230 -6.90 4.30 9.25
C VAL A 230 -6.19 5.63 9.53
N GLY A 231 -6.78 6.76 9.15
CA GLY A 231 -6.10 8.07 9.22
C GLY A 231 -5.51 8.47 10.59
N SER A 232 -5.98 7.89 11.70
CA SER A 232 -5.38 8.12 13.02
C SER A 232 -3.98 7.50 13.20
N THR A 233 -3.59 6.52 12.37
CA THR A 233 -2.28 5.85 12.43
C THR A 233 -1.17 6.63 11.70
N VAL A 234 -1.53 7.51 10.77
CA VAL A 234 -0.66 8.11 9.75
C VAL A 234 -0.88 9.62 9.58
N ARG A 235 -1.16 10.30 10.69
CA ARG A 235 -1.61 11.70 10.71
C ARG A 235 -0.64 12.65 10.02
N SER A 236 0.67 12.43 10.09
CA SER A 236 1.69 13.29 9.47
C SER A 236 2.42 12.65 8.29
N LEU A 237 2.14 11.38 7.96
CA LEU A 237 2.87 10.63 6.93
C LEU A 237 2.77 11.28 5.55
N TYR A 238 1.56 11.66 5.10
CA TYR A 238 1.39 12.28 3.78
C TYR A 238 2.17 13.59 3.66
N ARG A 239 2.15 14.41 4.73
CA ARG A 239 2.91 15.65 4.78
C ARG A 239 4.41 15.39 4.67
N ALA A 240 4.93 14.44 5.44
CA ALA A 240 6.33 14.05 5.40
C ALA A 240 6.78 13.61 3.99
N VAL A 241 6.00 12.75 3.34
CA VAL A 241 6.31 12.26 1.99
C VAL A 241 6.16 13.36 0.94
N SER A 242 5.13 14.20 1.02
CA SER A 242 4.92 15.31 0.08
C SER A 242 6.04 16.33 0.18
N ASP A 243 6.47 16.70 1.39
CA ASP A 243 7.59 17.61 1.59
C ASP A 243 8.90 17.00 1.07
N TYR A 244 9.14 15.71 1.30
CA TYR A 244 10.29 14.99 0.71
C TYR A 244 10.30 15.07 -0.82
N LYS A 245 9.15 14.75 -1.44
CA LYS A 245 8.95 14.83 -2.89
C LYS A 245 9.24 16.25 -3.42
N ASP A 246 8.70 17.28 -2.77
CA ASP A 246 8.83 18.67 -3.21
C ASP A 246 10.27 19.18 -3.04
N ASN A 247 10.92 18.84 -1.93
CA ASN A 247 12.32 19.21 -1.63
C ASN A 247 13.31 18.60 -2.62
N LEU A 248 13.06 17.37 -3.08
CA LEU A 248 13.89 16.70 -4.09
C LEU A 248 13.41 16.96 -5.54
N HIS A 249 12.38 17.78 -5.71
CA HIS A 249 11.80 18.10 -7.02
C HIS A 249 11.38 16.85 -7.82
N ILE A 250 10.89 15.82 -7.13
CA ILE A 250 10.40 14.59 -7.76
C ILE A 250 9.07 14.90 -8.47
N SER A 251 9.01 14.55 -9.76
CA SER A 251 7.81 14.75 -10.58
C SER A 251 6.68 13.81 -10.14
N SER A 252 5.45 14.30 -10.12
CA SER A 252 4.29 13.48 -9.78
C SER A 252 4.03 12.44 -10.87
N SER A 253 3.95 11.16 -10.49
CA SER A 253 3.48 10.08 -11.36
C SER A 253 1.95 10.06 -11.43
N ARG A 254 1.39 9.28 -12.38
CA ARG A 254 -0.06 9.02 -12.43
C ARG A 254 -0.56 8.36 -11.14
N TYR A 255 0.25 7.48 -10.55
CA TYR A 255 -0.05 6.83 -9.29
C TYR A 255 -0.03 7.82 -8.11
N TRP A 256 0.93 8.74 -8.05
CA TRP A 256 0.93 9.81 -7.05
C TRP A 256 -0.36 10.62 -7.12
N THR A 257 -0.75 11.07 -8.31
CA THR A 257 -1.99 11.84 -8.51
C THR A 257 -3.22 11.03 -8.06
N ALA A 258 -3.24 9.72 -8.26
CA ALA A 258 -4.34 8.87 -7.83
C ALA A 258 -4.48 8.76 -6.30
N LEU A 259 -3.40 8.98 -5.54
CA LEU A 259 -3.40 9.04 -4.08
C LEU A 259 -3.92 10.39 -3.54
N VAL A 260 -3.92 11.44 -4.35
CA VAL A 260 -4.27 12.78 -3.89
C VAL A 260 -5.78 13.03 -4.01
N ASN A 261 -6.36 13.64 -2.98
CA ASN A 261 -7.66 14.29 -2.99
C ASN A 261 -7.44 15.80 -2.99
N PRO A 262 -7.62 16.48 -4.14
CA PRO A 262 -7.44 17.91 -4.20
C PRO A 262 -8.49 18.64 -3.38
N SER A 263 -8.07 19.70 -2.72
CA SER A 263 -8.95 20.60 -1.98
C SER A 263 -9.93 21.32 -2.89
N TRP A 264 -11.20 21.32 -2.50
CA TRP A 264 -12.25 22.13 -3.13
C TRP A 264 -12.23 23.60 -2.65
N ALA A 265 -11.48 23.91 -1.59
CA ALA A 265 -11.41 25.26 -1.05
C ALA A 265 -10.66 26.20 -2.03
N PRO A 266 -11.13 27.45 -2.21
CA PRO A 266 -10.40 28.44 -2.98
C PRO A 266 -9.23 29.05 -2.19
N PHE A 267 -8.29 29.67 -2.88
CA PHE A 267 -7.32 30.57 -2.25
C PHE A 267 -8.02 31.80 -1.62
N PRO A 268 -7.66 32.29 -0.40
CA PRO A 268 -6.57 31.83 0.47
C PRO A 268 -6.98 30.76 1.50
N ILE A 269 -8.25 30.33 1.53
CA ILE A 269 -8.73 29.31 2.49
C ILE A 269 -7.93 28.02 2.33
N ARG A 270 -7.70 27.58 1.10
CA ARG A 270 -6.88 26.40 0.78
C ARG A 270 -5.47 26.47 1.35
N TRP A 271 -4.85 27.66 1.31
CA TRP A 271 -3.54 27.89 1.91
C TRP A 271 -3.56 27.73 3.43
N LEU A 272 -4.66 28.08 4.12
CA LEU A 272 -4.81 27.84 5.56
C LEU A 272 -4.94 26.35 5.89
N LEU A 273 -5.49 25.55 4.98
CA LEU A 273 -5.67 24.10 5.21
C LEU A 273 -4.34 23.34 5.34
N ARG A 274 -3.24 23.89 4.80
CA ARG A 274 -1.88 23.30 4.95
C ARG A 274 -1.39 23.21 6.40
N LEU A 275 -2.04 23.91 7.33
CA LEU A 275 -1.73 23.85 8.77
C LEU A 275 -2.19 22.53 9.40
N ALA A 276 -3.08 21.79 8.74
CA ALA A 276 -3.42 20.44 9.17
C ALA A 276 -2.28 19.48 8.84
N PRO A 277 -1.84 18.62 9.78
CA PRO A 277 -0.68 17.74 9.58
C PRO A 277 -0.91 16.64 8.54
N TYR A 278 -2.16 16.33 8.22
CA TYR A 278 -2.54 15.34 7.20
C TYR A 278 -2.69 15.95 5.79
N ARG A 279 -2.29 17.21 5.61
CA ARG A 279 -2.34 17.95 4.34
C ARG A 279 -0.96 18.40 3.89
N ASP A 280 -0.78 18.50 2.58
CA ASP A 280 0.45 19.01 1.98
C ASP A 280 0.53 20.55 1.97
N ILE A 281 1.56 21.11 1.34
CA ILE A 281 1.78 22.56 1.26
C ILE A 281 0.72 23.28 0.42
N ASN A 282 0.07 22.57 -0.50
CA ASN A 282 -1.01 23.06 -1.35
C ASN A 282 -2.38 22.93 -0.66
N GLY A 283 -2.40 22.34 0.53
CA GLY A 283 -3.60 22.05 1.29
C GLY A 283 -4.34 20.83 0.77
N ASP A 284 -3.77 19.99 -0.07
CA ASP A 284 -4.42 18.76 -0.54
C ASP A 284 -4.24 17.61 0.46
N GLU A 285 -5.06 16.58 0.36
CA GLU A 285 -5.07 15.43 1.27
C GLU A 285 -4.69 14.14 0.55
N TRP A 286 -4.08 13.20 1.28
CA TRP A 286 -4.06 11.81 0.85
C TRP A 286 -5.43 11.17 1.06
N ASN A 287 -5.89 10.40 0.08
CA ASN A 287 -7.12 9.63 0.15
C ASN A 287 -7.05 8.35 1.01
N LEU A 288 -5.91 8.15 1.70
CA LEU A 288 -5.59 7.00 2.55
C LEU A 288 -5.39 5.68 1.80
N CYS A 289 -5.47 5.65 0.47
CA CYS A 289 -5.27 4.43 -0.31
C CYS A 289 -3.82 3.95 -0.26
N HIS A 290 -3.64 2.64 -0.11
CA HIS A 290 -2.35 1.97 -0.17
C HIS A 290 -2.51 0.56 -0.76
N PHE A 291 -1.40 0.01 -1.26
CA PHE A 291 -1.25 -1.40 -1.58
C PHE A 291 -1.16 -2.19 -0.27
N TRP A 292 -2.03 -3.17 -0.10
CA TRP A 292 -2.05 -3.97 1.12
C TRP A 292 -0.97 -5.05 1.04
N ASN A 293 0.19 -4.73 1.61
CA ASN A 293 1.45 -5.40 1.33
C ASN A 293 1.71 -6.70 2.11
N ASN A 294 0.69 -7.24 2.81
CA ASN A 294 0.75 -8.63 3.28
C ASN A 294 0.84 -9.62 2.10
N PHE A 295 0.31 -9.22 0.94
CA PHE A 295 0.71 -9.71 -0.37
C PHE A 295 1.60 -8.65 -1.02
N GLU A 296 2.87 -8.98 -1.22
CA GLU A 296 3.80 -8.14 -1.97
C GLU A 296 4.76 -9.02 -2.76
N LEU A 297 4.84 -8.80 -4.07
CA LEU A 297 5.89 -9.37 -4.90
C LEU A 297 6.70 -8.23 -5.51
N ALA A 298 7.99 -8.11 -5.17
CA ALA A 298 8.80 -7.00 -5.63
C ALA A 298 10.25 -7.37 -5.93
N ASP A 299 10.87 -6.51 -6.75
CA ASP A 299 12.29 -6.49 -7.06
C ASP A 299 13.06 -5.93 -5.85
N LEU A 300 13.92 -6.74 -5.23
CA LEU A 300 14.76 -6.28 -4.13
C LEU A 300 15.76 -5.22 -4.58
N ASP A 301 16.12 -5.16 -5.88
CA ASP A 301 16.96 -4.07 -6.40
C ASP A 301 16.24 -2.72 -6.33
N PHE A 302 14.91 -2.68 -6.47
CA PHE A 302 14.11 -1.48 -6.20
C PHE A 302 14.20 -1.05 -4.74
N LEU A 303 14.17 -2.01 -3.81
CA LEU A 303 14.23 -1.68 -2.38
C LEU A 303 15.64 -1.28 -1.93
N ARG A 304 16.65 -1.79 -2.62
CA ARG A 304 18.07 -1.54 -2.32
C ARG A 304 18.65 -0.32 -3.02
N GLN A 305 17.93 0.32 -3.94
CA GLN A 305 18.42 1.49 -4.67
C GLN A 305 18.54 2.73 -3.76
N ASP A 306 19.48 3.61 -4.07
CA ASP A 306 19.83 4.77 -3.23
C ASP A 306 18.62 5.69 -2.96
N ASP A 307 17.78 5.96 -3.97
CA ASP A 307 16.60 6.83 -3.80
C ASP A 307 15.56 6.24 -2.82
N HIS A 308 15.40 4.91 -2.83
CA HIS A 308 14.51 4.24 -1.89
C HIS A 308 15.08 4.32 -0.47
N ARG A 309 16.37 4.00 -0.30
CA ARG A 309 17.06 4.08 0.99
C ARG A 309 17.02 5.49 1.57
N HIS A 310 17.31 6.50 0.75
CA HIS A 310 17.29 7.89 1.17
C HIS A 310 15.89 8.32 1.64
N MET A 311 14.83 7.89 0.95
CA MET A 311 13.46 8.15 1.39
C MET A 311 13.16 7.47 2.73
N MET A 312 13.55 6.20 2.88
CA MET A 312 13.34 5.45 4.12
C MET A 312 14.09 6.06 5.30
N GLU A 313 15.37 6.41 5.13
CA GLU A 313 16.18 7.10 6.14
C GLU A 313 15.61 8.46 6.51
N HIS A 314 15.06 9.21 5.54
CA HIS A 314 14.39 10.47 5.80
C HIS A 314 13.16 10.27 6.70
N LEU A 315 12.30 9.29 6.38
CA LEU A 315 11.11 8.99 7.17
C LEU A 315 11.45 8.47 8.56
N ASP A 316 12.47 7.62 8.70
CA ASP A 316 12.91 7.10 10.00
C ASP A 316 13.39 8.20 10.96
N LYS A 317 14.11 9.20 10.42
CA LYS A 317 14.57 10.37 11.18
C LYS A 317 13.42 11.21 11.72
N LEU A 318 12.25 11.18 11.09
CA LEU A 318 11.06 11.88 11.58
C LEU A 318 10.39 11.16 12.76
N GLY A 319 10.74 9.89 13.02
CA GLY A 319 10.25 9.13 14.17
C GLY A 319 8.78 8.70 14.11
N GLY A 320 8.10 8.93 12.99
CA GLY A 320 6.66 8.64 12.83
C GLY A 320 6.29 7.16 12.93
N PHE A 321 7.24 6.24 12.76
CA PHE A 321 7.06 4.83 13.09
C PHE A 321 6.75 4.60 14.57
N TYR A 322 7.11 5.51 15.48
CA TYR A 322 6.94 5.35 16.92
C TYR A 322 6.10 6.46 17.56
N SER A 323 6.22 7.71 17.09
CA SER A 323 5.38 8.83 17.57
C SER A 323 3.96 8.79 17.00
N GLU A 324 3.78 8.07 15.90
CA GLU A 324 2.50 7.64 15.33
C GLU A 324 2.58 6.11 15.11
N ARG A 325 1.78 5.56 14.20
CA ARG A 325 1.81 4.15 13.81
C ARG A 325 1.95 4.06 12.29
N TRP A 326 3.03 4.59 11.73
CA TRP A 326 3.25 4.49 10.29
C TRP A 326 3.39 3.03 9.86
N GLY A 327 2.41 2.55 9.10
CA GLY A 327 2.41 1.20 8.56
C GLY A 327 3.33 1.05 7.37
N ASP A 328 4.01 -0.08 7.28
CA ASP A 328 4.84 -0.43 6.13
C ASP A 328 4.05 -0.46 4.82
N ALA A 329 2.78 -0.89 4.83
CA ALA A 329 1.91 -0.85 3.64
C ALA A 329 1.78 0.56 3.06
N SER A 330 1.52 1.54 3.92
CA SER A 330 1.38 2.95 3.56
C SER A 330 2.71 3.55 3.09
N VAL A 331 3.79 3.30 3.84
CA VAL A 331 5.15 3.78 3.50
C VAL A 331 5.64 3.19 2.17
N ARG A 332 5.49 1.88 1.98
CA ARG A 332 5.85 1.15 0.76
C ARG A 332 5.05 1.62 -0.45
N SER A 333 3.76 1.91 -0.26
CA SER A 333 2.90 2.45 -1.32
C SER A 333 3.36 3.83 -1.78
N PHE A 334 3.72 4.71 -0.84
CA PHE A 334 4.32 5.99 -1.19
C PHE A 334 5.64 5.82 -1.94
N ALA A 335 6.53 4.95 -1.46
CA ALA A 335 7.80 4.68 -2.13
C ALA A 335 7.60 4.14 -3.56
N ALA A 336 6.73 3.15 -3.75
CA ALA A 336 6.43 2.57 -5.05
C ALA A 336 5.81 3.59 -6.01
N THR A 337 4.80 4.35 -5.55
CA THR A 337 4.10 5.32 -6.40
C THR A 337 4.93 6.56 -6.73
N LEU A 338 5.92 6.90 -5.90
CA LEU A 338 6.82 8.04 -6.11
C LEU A 338 8.04 7.68 -6.96
N LEU A 339 8.62 6.49 -6.76
CA LEU A 339 9.92 6.11 -7.33
C LEU A 339 9.85 5.15 -8.52
N LEU A 340 8.70 4.49 -8.74
CA LEU A 340 8.48 3.64 -9.90
C LEU A 340 7.61 4.33 -10.94
N LYS A 341 7.82 3.97 -12.20
CA LYS A 341 6.89 4.31 -13.27
C LYS A 341 5.62 3.48 -13.13
N PRO A 342 4.45 4.01 -13.54
CA PRO A 342 3.21 3.25 -13.46
C PRO A 342 3.28 1.88 -14.11
N GLU A 343 3.96 1.76 -15.25
CA GLU A 343 4.05 0.51 -16.02
C GLU A 343 4.94 -0.55 -15.32
N GLU A 344 5.72 -0.16 -14.31
CA GLU A 344 6.52 -1.06 -13.48
C GLU A 344 5.71 -1.66 -12.32
N ILE A 345 4.49 -1.18 -12.07
CA ILE A 345 3.59 -1.68 -11.03
C ILE A 345 2.53 -2.62 -11.65
N HIS A 346 2.29 -3.76 -11.02
CA HIS A 346 1.33 -4.76 -11.49
C HIS A 346 0.29 -5.11 -10.42
N HIS A 347 -0.95 -5.36 -10.86
CA HIS A 347 -2.04 -5.80 -9.99
C HIS A 347 -2.32 -7.28 -10.28
N PHE A 348 -1.99 -8.16 -9.34
CA PHE A 348 -2.24 -9.60 -9.46
C PHE A 348 -3.62 -10.02 -8.95
N GLY A 349 -4.42 -9.11 -8.40
CA GLY A 349 -5.68 -9.49 -7.76
C GLY A 349 -6.74 -10.06 -8.71
N ASP A 350 -6.56 -9.90 -10.03
CA ASP A 350 -7.39 -10.54 -11.05
C ASP A 350 -6.90 -11.94 -11.44
N ASP A 351 -5.62 -12.24 -11.22
CA ASP A 351 -4.97 -13.51 -11.60
C ASP A 351 -4.75 -14.45 -10.42
N ILE A 352 -4.67 -13.91 -9.20
CA ILE A 352 -4.37 -14.62 -7.96
C ILE A 352 -5.46 -14.27 -6.94
N CYS A 353 -6.35 -15.22 -6.66
CA CYS A 353 -7.35 -15.09 -5.59
C CYS A 353 -6.68 -15.33 -4.23
N TYR A 354 -6.30 -14.22 -3.59
CA TYR A 354 -5.58 -14.13 -2.32
C TYR A 354 -6.51 -13.56 -1.26
N CYS A 355 -6.50 -14.16 -0.07
CA CYS A 355 -7.28 -13.71 1.07
C CYS A 355 -6.41 -13.58 2.31
N HIS A 356 -6.71 -12.60 3.14
CA HIS A 356 -6.16 -12.45 4.48
C HIS A 356 -7.28 -12.01 5.43
N GLY A 357 -7.63 -12.87 6.39
CA GLY A 357 -8.83 -12.68 7.21
C GLY A 357 -10.09 -12.55 6.34
N ASP A 358 -10.88 -11.50 6.57
CA ASP A 358 -12.13 -11.27 5.85
C ASP A 358 -11.96 -10.59 4.48
N PHE A 359 -10.73 -10.24 4.07
CA PHE A 359 -10.48 -9.52 2.83
C PHE A 359 -9.88 -10.44 1.77
N CYS A 360 -10.50 -10.51 0.59
CA CYS A 360 -10.03 -11.27 -0.56
C CYS A 360 -9.86 -10.38 -1.80
N SER A 361 -8.88 -10.69 -2.66
CA SER A 361 -8.74 -10.07 -3.98
C SER A 361 -9.86 -10.50 -4.93
N PRO A 362 -10.27 -9.65 -5.88
CA PRO A 362 -9.80 -8.27 -6.08
C PRO A 362 -10.41 -7.24 -5.11
N GLY A 363 -11.26 -7.62 -4.15
CA GLY A 363 -11.77 -6.65 -3.15
C GLY A 363 -13.02 -7.05 -2.37
N ILE A 364 -13.26 -8.34 -2.13
CA ILE A 364 -14.49 -8.81 -1.49
C ILE A 364 -14.27 -8.98 0.01
N ASN A 365 -15.09 -8.30 0.81
CA ASN A 365 -15.18 -8.47 2.25
C ASN A 365 -16.13 -9.63 2.55
N LEU A 366 -15.62 -10.78 2.99
CA LEU A 366 -16.36 -12.01 3.26
C LEU A 366 -17.01 -12.00 4.66
N LEU A 367 -17.87 -11.01 4.94
CA LEU A 367 -18.92 -11.23 5.94
C LEU A 367 -20.05 -12.03 5.28
N GLY A 368 -19.88 -13.35 5.06
CA GLY A 368 -21.06 -14.17 4.71
C GLY A 368 -20.91 -15.58 4.17
N GLU A 369 -19.86 -15.96 3.43
CA GLU A 369 -19.82 -17.29 2.81
C GLU A 369 -18.45 -17.93 2.94
N LYS A 370 -18.41 -19.03 3.71
CA LYS A 370 -17.30 -19.98 3.72
C LYS A 370 -17.28 -20.68 2.36
N ASP A 371 -16.10 -20.74 1.74
CA ASP A 371 -15.71 -21.73 0.72
C ASP A 371 -15.95 -21.41 -0.77
N SER A 372 -15.97 -20.15 -1.22
CA SER A 372 -15.66 -19.86 -2.63
C SER A 372 -15.16 -18.44 -2.86
N CYS A 373 -14.13 -18.28 -3.71
CA CYS A 373 -13.79 -16.99 -4.30
C CYS A 373 -15.08 -16.44 -4.94
N PRO A 374 -15.62 -15.29 -4.50
CA PRO A 374 -16.96 -14.92 -4.89
C PRO A 374 -17.02 -14.58 -6.37
N ILE A 375 -18.05 -15.09 -7.04
CA ILE A 375 -18.43 -14.63 -8.38
C ILE A 375 -18.76 -13.14 -8.23
N VAL A 376 -17.96 -12.26 -8.84
CA VAL A 376 -18.27 -10.83 -8.97
C VAL A 376 -19.61 -10.73 -9.72
N ARG A 377 -20.71 -10.60 -8.97
CA ARG A 377 -22.03 -10.27 -9.53
C ARG A 377 -22.13 -8.76 -9.64
N GLU A 378 -22.73 -8.28 -10.71
CA GLU A 378 -23.13 -6.87 -10.82
C GLU A 378 -23.99 -6.52 -9.60
N VAL A 379 -23.46 -5.66 -8.73
CA VAL A 379 -24.21 -5.16 -7.59
C VAL A 379 -25.23 -4.16 -8.13
N GLU A 380 -26.49 -4.58 -8.24
CA GLU A 380 -27.59 -3.64 -8.25
C GLU A 380 -27.55 -2.86 -6.93
N LYS A 381 -27.49 -1.53 -7.06
CA LYS A 381 -27.50 -0.54 -5.98
C LYS A 381 -28.41 -0.96 -4.82
N LYS A 382 -27.81 -1.49 -3.74
CA LYS A 382 -28.05 -1.18 -2.32
C LYS A 382 -27.48 -2.29 -1.43
N GLU A 383 -26.27 -2.11 -0.91
CA GLU A 383 -25.93 -2.58 0.43
C GLU A 383 -24.76 -1.75 0.99
N LYS A 384 -24.95 -1.17 2.18
CA LYS A 384 -24.14 -0.07 2.75
C LYS A 384 -22.97 -0.55 3.63
N LYS A 385 -22.46 -1.76 3.43
CA LYS A 385 -21.28 -2.27 4.15
C LYS A 385 -20.42 -3.07 3.18
N GLY A 386 -19.40 -2.43 2.60
CA GLY A 386 -18.47 -3.05 1.63
C GLY A 386 -17.77 -2.09 0.65
N VAL A 387 -18.27 -0.86 0.50
CA VAL A 387 -17.87 0.09 -0.57
C VAL A 387 -16.47 0.71 -0.41
N PHE A 388 -15.76 0.48 0.70
CA PHE A 388 -14.52 1.22 0.99
C PHE A 388 -13.30 0.77 0.16
N ASN A 389 -13.21 -0.51 -0.22
CA ASN A 389 -12.01 -1.06 -0.87
C ASN A 389 -12.02 -0.90 -2.39
N GLU A 390 -13.21 -1.00 -3.01
CA GLU A 390 -13.38 -0.80 -4.45
C GLU A 390 -12.88 0.58 -4.91
N MET A 391 -13.00 1.60 -4.04
CA MET A 391 -12.54 2.96 -4.33
C MET A 391 -11.02 3.07 -4.56
N CYS A 392 -10.20 2.34 -3.80
CA CYS A 392 -8.75 2.41 -3.94
C CYS A 392 -8.25 1.64 -5.16
N LEU A 393 -8.79 0.43 -5.37
CA LEU A 393 -8.42 -0.36 -6.55
C LEU A 393 -8.77 0.36 -7.86
N ASP A 394 -9.95 0.96 -7.95
CA ASP A 394 -10.37 1.71 -9.14
C ASP A 394 -9.46 2.90 -9.44
N ARG A 395 -9.00 3.61 -8.41
CA ARG A 395 -8.04 4.71 -8.55
C ARG A 395 -6.71 4.22 -9.12
N PHE A 396 -6.18 3.12 -8.58
CA PHE A 396 -4.92 2.54 -9.04
C PHE A 396 -5.00 1.95 -10.44
N ARG A 397 -6.12 1.32 -10.81
CA ARG A 397 -6.35 0.82 -12.18
C ARG A 397 -6.34 1.95 -13.21
N LYS A 398 -7.03 3.07 -12.92
CA LYS A 398 -7.00 4.25 -13.79
C LYS A 398 -5.58 4.81 -13.94
N ALA A 399 -4.81 4.82 -12.86
CA ALA A 399 -3.42 5.29 -12.86
C ALA A 399 -2.44 4.39 -13.62
N ASN A 400 -2.80 3.13 -13.93
CA ASN A 400 -1.92 2.21 -14.65
C ASN A 400 -2.15 2.27 -16.17
N VAL A 401 -3.38 2.50 -16.63
CA VAL A 401 -3.78 2.34 -18.05
C VAL A 401 -3.53 3.57 -18.95
N ILE A 402 -3.66 4.78 -18.41
CA ILE A 402 -3.60 6.09 -19.12
C ILE A 402 -2.23 6.46 -19.74
#